data_AF-A0A6B2V9H2-F1
#
_entry.id   AF-A0A6B2V9H2-F1
#
_cell.length_a   1.000
_cell.length_b   1.000
_cell.length_c   1.000
_cell.angle_alpha   90.00
_cell.angle_beta   90.00
_cell.angle_gamma   90.00
#
_symmetry.space_group_name_H-M   'P 1'
#
loop_
_entity.id
_entity.type
_entity.pdbx_description
1 polymer ?
#
loop_
_entity_poly.entity_id
_entity_poly.type
_entity_poly.pdbx_seq_one_letter_code
_entity_poly.pdbx_strand_id
1 'polypeptide(L)'
;MPASPSTARAINDRLALRLLQREGPLTAGQLKQLTGLSRPTVADLVERLALSGLITVVGESGEQRRGPNARLYGIVADRAHLAALDVRTESVTVTVTDLLGRERAEASAPIGGDTGTGDAVEQAVTLVERAAKEAGAERLHTVAIGAPGLIDPVTGELRDSTGLPEWHRRLVAALQQRLPRAAVIVENETNLAALAEQRDGAARGRDTFVLLWLGHGTGAAVVLDGALRRGASGGTG
;
A
#
# COMPACT_ATOMS: atom_id res chain seq x y z
N MET A 1 -11.62 24.65 13.88
CA MET A 1 -10.79 24.58 15.11
C MET A 1 -9.35 24.37 14.70
N PRO A 2 -8.37 25.09 15.28
CA PRO A 2 -6.95 24.83 14.99
C PRO A 2 -6.59 23.39 15.39
N ALA A 3 -5.71 22.75 14.62
CA ALA A 3 -5.25 21.40 14.91
C ALA A 3 -4.56 21.37 16.29
N SER A 4 -4.83 20.34 17.08
CA SER A 4 -4.09 20.13 18.33
C SER A 4 -2.60 19.94 18.03
N PRO A 5 -1.71 20.23 19.00
CA PRO A 5 -0.26 20.03 18.82
C PRO A 5 0.12 18.60 18.41
N SER A 6 -0.63 17.58 18.85
CA SER A 6 -0.43 16.19 18.44
C SER A 6 -0.83 15.93 16.99
N THR A 7 -1.95 16.49 16.53
CA THR A 7 -2.40 16.37 15.13
C THR A 7 -1.45 17.06 14.17
N ALA A 8 -0.96 18.26 14.51
CA ALA A 8 0.01 18.97 13.69
C ALA A 8 1.32 18.18 13.54
N ARG A 9 1.80 17.53 14.62
CA ARG A 9 2.98 16.66 14.57
C ARG A 9 2.77 15.45 13.66
N ALA A 10 1.63 14.75 13.79
CA ALA A 10 1.33 13.59 12.95
C ALA A 10 1.24 13.95 11.46
N ILE A 11 0.70 15.14 11.13
CA ILE A 11 0.67 15.66 9.75
C ILE A 11 2.09 15.88 9.23
N ASN A 12 2.95 16.52 10.01
CA ASN A 12 4.34 16.78 9.62
C ASN A 12 5.13 15.49 9.44
N ASP A 13 5.00 14.53 10.35
CA ASP A 13 5.66 13.23 10.28
C ASP A 13 5.24 12.49 9.00
N ARG A 14 3.95 12.48 8.69
CA ARG A 14 3.41 11.88 7.45
C ARG A 14 3.94 12.57 6.20
N LEU A 15 4.07 13.90 6.22
CA LEU A 15 4.63 14.65 5.11
C LEU A 15 6.10 14.28 4.87
N ALA A 16 6.92 14.21 5.93
CA ALA A 16 8.32 13.84 5.81
C ALA A 16 8.51 12.40 5.34
N LEU A 17 7.74 11.44 5.86
CA LEU A 17 7.79 10.05 5.39
C LEU A 17 7.41 9.92 3.92
N ARG A 18 6.38 10.66 3.46
CA ARG A 18 6.02 10.69 2.02
C ARG A 18 7.15 11.25 1.15
N LEU A 19 7.83 12.30 1.61
CA LEU A 19 8.99 12.86 0.90
C LEU A 19 10.14 11.84 0.83
N LEU A 20 10.47 11.18 1.94
CA LEU A 20 11.51 10.16 1.97
C LEU A 20 11.16 8.94 1.09
N GLN A 21 9.89 8.57 1.02
CA GLN A 21 9.43 7.50 0.15
C GLN A 21 9.55 7.86 -1.34
N ARG A 22 9.24 9.12 -1.71
CA ARG A 22 9.23 9.57 -3.11
C ARG A 22 10.61 9.99 -3.63
N GLU A 23 11.36 10.75 -2.82
CA GLU A 23 12.65 11.34 -3.21
C GLU A 23 13.85 10.46 -2.81
N GLY A 24 13.62 9.42 -2.00
CA GLY A 24 14.69 8.63 -1.38
C GLY A 24 15.31 9.31 -0.15
N PRO A 25 16.55 8.94 0.23
CA PRO A 25 17.20 9.52 1.41
C PRO A 25 17.43 11.02 1.29
N LEU A 26 17.08 11.76 2.35
CA LEU A 26 17.18 13.22 2.39
C LEU A 26 17.95 13.70 3.63
N THR A 27 18.65 14.81 3.50
CA THR A 27 19.21 15.54 4.64
C THR A 27 18.13 16.31 5.39
N ALA A 28 18.38 16.66 6.66
CA ALA A 28 17.49 17.57 7.40
C ALA A 28 17.34 18.93 6.71
N GLY A 29 18.37 19.39 5.98
CA GLY A 29 18.31 20.61 5.17
C GLY A 29 17.32 20.49 4.00
N GLN A 30 17.35 19.38 3.27
CA GLN A 30 16.41 19.11 2.18
C GLN A 30 14.98 18.91 2.69
N LEU A 31 14.79 18.18 3.80
CA LEU A 31 13.49 18.06 4.43
C LEU A 31 12.91 19.42 4.81
N LYS A 32 13.72 20.33 5.38
CA LYS A 32 13.31 21.71 5.66
C LYS A 32 12.86 22.44 4.40
N GLN A 33 13.64 22.39 3.32
CA GLN A 33 13.31 23.08 2.08
C GLN A 33 12.03 22.54 1.44
N LEU A 34 11.86 21.22 1.38
CA LEU A 34 10.72 20.57 0.74
C LEU A 34 9.43 20.64 1.57
N THR A 35 9.53 20.67 2.90
CA THR A 35 8.35 20.77 3.78
C THR A 35 7.95 22.21 4.11
N GLY A 36 8.86 23.18 3.95
CA GLY A 36 8.66 24.56 4.38
C GLY A 36 8.69 24.75 5.91
N LEU A 37 9.01 23.71 6.68
CA LEU A 37 9.02 23.76 8.14
C LEU A 37 10.23 24.53 8.70
N SER A 38 10.12 24.99 9.94
CA SER A 38 11.24 25.64 10.64
C SER A 38 12.36 24.64 10.96
N ARG A 39 13.60 25.13 11.12
CA ARG A 39 14.75 24.27 11.47
C ARG A 39 14.54 23.50 12.79
N PRO A 40 14.04 24.11 13.89
CA PRO A 40 13.69 23.37 15.11
C PRO A 40 12.63 22.29 14.87
N THR A 41 11.61 22.57 14.06
CA THR A 41 10.54 21.60 13.76
C THR A 41 11.06 20.38 13.01
N VAL A 42 11.96 20.58 12.03
CA VAL A 42 12.56 19.45 11.30
C VAL A 42 13.49 18.63 12.19
N ALA A 43 14.25 19.28 13.09
CA ALA A 43 15.10 18.57 14.04
C ALA A 43 14.27 17.65 14.96
N ASP A 44 13.20 18.19 15.58
CA ASP A 44 12.27 17.43 16.42
C ASP A 44 11.58 16.28 15.65
N LEU A 45 11.17 16.53 14.41
CA LEU A 45 10.57 15.51 13.54
C LEU A 45 11.56 14.37 13.24
N VAL A 46 12.78 14.71 12.84
CA VAL A 46 13.80 13.70 12.49
C VAL A 46 14.17 12.86 13.72
N GLU A 47 14.34 13.50 14.87
CA GLU A 47 14.59 12.82 16.13
C GLU A 47 13.46 11.87 16.50
N ARG A 48 12.19 12.32 16.43
CA ARG A 48 11.02 11.47 16.71
C ARG A 48 10.91 10.28 15.76
N LEU A 49 11.06 10.50 14.46
CA LEU A 49 11.01 9.42 13.47
C LEU A 49 12.17 8.42 13.63
N ALA A 50 13.36 8.89 14.03
CA ALA A 50 14.49 8.02 14.32
C ALA A 50 14.27 7.21 15.60
N LEU A 51 13.79 7.84 16.68
CA LEU A 51 13.49 7.17 17.95
C LEU A 51 12.38 6.11 17.83
N SER A 52 11.41 6.33 16.92
CA SER A 52 10.38 5.33 16.59
C SER A 52 10.87 4.22 15.64
N GLY A 53 12.10 4.33 15.14
CA GLY A 53 12.70 3.36 14.21
C GLY A 53 12.12 3.38 12.80
N LEU A 54 11.45 4.47 12.41
CA LEU A 54 10.89 4.62 11.05
C LEU A 54 11.94 5.12 10.05
N ILE A 55 12.93 5.87 10.53
CA ILE A 55 14.05 6.34 9.72
C ILE A 55 15.38 6.04 10.41
N THR A 56 16.44 5.97 9.62
CA THR A 56 17.83 5.84 10.12
C THR A 56 18.77 6.68 9.26
N VAL A 57 19.99 6.89 9.76
CA VAL A 57 21.07 7.47 8.95
C VAL A 57 21.56 6.41 7.99
N VAL A 58 21.46 6.68 6.68
CA VAL A 58 21.86 5.76 5.60
C VAL A 58 23.10 6.24 4.84
N GLY A 59 23.69 7.35 5.27
CA GLY A 59 24.91 7.90 4.70
C GLY A 59 25.13 9.37 5.09
N GLU A 60 26.06 10.00 4.39
CA GLU A 60 26.36 11.42 4.54
C GLU A 60 26.42 12.08 3.16
N SER A 61 26.03 13.36 3.09
CA SER A 61 26.05 14.14 1.86
C SER A 61 27.41 14.82 1.67
N GLY A 62 28.03 14.55 0.52
CA GLY A 62 29.19 15.26 -0.01
C GLY A 62 30.55 14.61 0.27
N GLU A 63 31.09 13.88 -0.71
CA GLU A 63 32.52 13.52 -0.73
C GLU A 63 33.44 14.72 -1.08
N GLN A 64 32.88 15.87 -1.50
CA GLN A 64 33.63 16.95 -2.17
C GLN A 64 33.50 18.37 -1.58
N ARG A 65 32.90 18.59 -0.40
CA ARG A 65 32.77 19.95 0.18
C ARG A 65 33.47 20.09 1.54
N ARG A 66 34.18 21.21 1.75
CA ARG A 66 34.72 21.62 3.05
C ARG A 66 33.57 21.96 4.02
N GLY A 67 33.41 21.14 5.05
CA GLY A 67 32.43 21.28 6.13
C GLY A 67 32.03 19.90 6.67
N PRO A 68 31.40 19.78 7.86
CA PRO A 68 30.87 18.50 8.30
C PRO A 68 29.77 18.04 7.34
N ASN A 69 29.89 16.83 6.82
CA ASN A 69 28.92 16.25 5.90
C ASN A 69 27.54 16.17 6.58
N ALA A 70 26.47 16.52 5.87
CA ALA A 70 25.14 16.42 6.45
C ALA A 70 24.62 14.99 6.33
N ARG A 71 24.12 14.44 7.45
CA ARG A 71 23.53 13.09 7.50
C ARG A 71 22.37 12.95 6.51
N LEU A 72 22.34 11.84 5.79
CA LEU A 72 21.23 11.41 4.96
C LEU A 72 20.35 10.46 5.76
N TYR A 73 19.06 10.80 5.86
CA TYR A 73 18.07 9.99 6.54
C TYR A 73 17.25 9.22 5.51
N GLY A 74 17.06 7.93 5.72
CA GLY A 74 16.24 7.06 4.88
C GLY A 74 15.24 6.27 5.70
N ILE A 75 14.16 5.81 5.06
CA ILE A 75 13.17 4.92 5.71
C ILE A 75 13.84 3.57 6.00
N VAL A 76 13.61 3.06 7.20
CA VAL A 76 13.97 1.67 7.56
C VAL A 76 12.95 0.75 6.88
N ALA A 77 13.25 0.33 5.65
CA ALA A 77 12.28 -0.31 4.76
C ALA A 77 11.68 -1.59 5.35
N ASP A 78 12.51 -2.42 5.97
CA ASP A 78 12.11 -3.71 6.57
C ASP A 78 11.41 -3.56 7.94
N ARG A 79 11.12 -2.32 8.37
CA ARG A 79 10.39 -2.06 9.62
C ARG A 79 8.97 -2.64 9.60
N ALA A 80 8.41 -2.84 8.40
CA ALA A 80 7.16 -3.54 8.17
C ALA A 80 7.14 -4.14 6.76
N HIS A 81 6.42 -5.25 6.61
CA HIS A 81 6.16 -5.90 5.33
C HIS A 81 4.67 -5.82 5.01
N LEU A 82 4.34 -5.68 3.73
CA LEU A 82 2.97 -5.66 3.22
C LEU A 82 2.79 -6.82 2.24
N ALA A 83 1.60 -7.41 2.19
CA ALA A 83 1.22 -8.34 1.14
C ALA A 83 0.15 -7.70 0.25
N ALA A 84 0.30 -7.83 -1.06
CA ALA A 84 -0.71 -7.48 -2.05
C ALA A 84 -1.18 -8.76 -2.72
N LEU A 85 -2.48 -9.00 -2.72
CA LEU A 85 -3.12 -10.12 -3.39
C LEU A 85 -3.82 -9.61 -4.64
N ASP A 86 -3.52 -10.21 -5.78
CA ASP A 86 -4.35 -10.13 -6.97
C ASP A 86 -5.23 -11.38 -7.04
N VAL A 87 -6.51 -11.22 -6.70
CA VAL A 87 -7.51 -12.28 -6.68
C VAL A 87 -8.30 -12.24 -7.97
N ARG A 88 -8.19 -13.33 -8.73
CA ARG A 88 -8.96 -13.58 -9.96
C ARG A 88 -9.93 -14.72 -9.74
N THR A 89 -10.81 -14.96 -10.71
CA THR A 89 -11.77 -16.09 -10.64
C THR A 89 -11.05 -17.44 -10.52
N GLU A 90 -9.94 -17.60 -11.25
CA GLU A 90 -9.24 -18.89 -11.39
C GLU A 90 -7.79 -18.85 -10.91
N SER A 91 -7.37 -17.78 -10.22
CA SER A 91 -6.01 -17.66 -9.71
C SER A 91 -5.90 -16.66 -8.58
N VAL A 92 -4.84 -16.80 -7.79
CA VAL A 92 -4.40 -15.81 -6.83
C VAL A 92 -2.90 -15.60 -6.96
N THR A 93 -2.48 -14.35 -7.01
CA THR A 93 -1.07 -13.95 -6.94
C THR A 93 -0.85 -13.14 -5.68
N VAL A 94 0.25 -13.38 -4.98
CA VAL A 94 0.66 -12.67 -3.77
C VAL A 94 2.03 -12.06 -4.00
N THR A 95 2.16 -10.77 -3.78
CA THR A 95 3.45 -10.07 -3.74
C THR A 95 3.67 -9.52 -2.34
N VAL A 96 4.82 -9.81 -1.73
CA VAL A 96 5.22 -9.24 -0.44
C VAL A 96 6.27 -8.16 -0.66
N THR A 97 6.05 -6.99 -0.05
CA THR A 97 6.93 -5.82 -0.21
C THR A 97 7.40 -5.24 1.12
N ASP A 98 8.50 -4.50 1.08
CA ASP A 98 8.92 -3.60 2.17
C ASP A 98 8.10 -2.28 2.18
N LEU A 99 8.36 -1.37 3.13
CA LEU A 99 7.69 -0.06 3.22
C LEU A 99 7.98 0.88 2.04
N LEU A 100 9.04 0.64 1.29
CA LEU A 100 9.38 1.38 0.09
C LEU A 100 8.74 0.78 -1.17
N GLY A 101 7.97 -0.30 -1.02
CA GLY A 101 7.30 -1.00 -2.12
C GLY A 101 8.23 -1.88 -2.93
N ARG A 102 9.43 -2.21 -2.41
CA ARG A 102 10.32 -3.16 -3.09
C ARG A 102 9.80 -4.57 -2.83
N GLU A 103 9.64 -5.31 -3.91
CA GLU A 103 9.29 -6.73 -3.84
C GLU A 103 10.38 -7.53 -3.11
N ARG A 104 9.92 -8.40 -2.22
CA ARG A 104 10.74 -9.33 -1.44
C ARG A 104 10.47 -10.78 -1.81
N ALA A 105 9.22 -11.11 -2.13
CA ALA A 105 8.81 -12.41 -2.65
C ALA A 105 7.52 -12.26 -3.45
N GLU A 106 7.33 -13.17 -4.41
CA GLU A 106 6.09 -13.31 -5.18
C GLU A 106 5.74 -14.80 -5.27
N ALA A 107 4.46 -15.12 -5.14
CA ALA A 107 3.96 -16.47 -5.36
C ALA A 107 2.58 -16.44 -6.00
N SER A 108 2.30 -17.36 -6.91
CA SER A 108 1.00 -17.49 -7.59
C SER A 108 0.50 -18.92 -7.53
N ALA A 109 -0.82 -19.09 -7.47
CA ALA A 109 -1.44 -20.40 -7.57
C ALA A 109 -2.74 -20.34 -8.39
N PRO A 110 -3.01 -21.35 -9.25
CA PRO A 110 -4.30 -21.50 -9.90
C PRO A 110 -5.35 -21.98 -8.89
N ILE A 111 -6.59 -21.51 -9.04
CA ILE A 111 -7.76 -21.96 -8.30
C ILE A 111 -8.72 -22.55 -9.34
N GLY A 112 -8.82 -23.88 -9.42
CA GLY A 112 -9.65 -24.55 -10.42
C GLY A 112 -11.13 -24.22 -10.23
N GLY A 113 -11.90 -24.20 -11.32
CA GLY A 113 -13.36 -23.96 -11.24
C GLY A 113 -14.13 -25.05 -10.49
N ASP A 114 -13.53 -26.23 -10.33
CA ASP A 114 -14.02 -27.36 -9.54
C ASP A 114 -13.49 -27.38 -8.09
N THR A 115 -12.59 -26.45 -7.74
CA THR A 115 -12.04 -26.36 -6.40
C THR A 115 -13.11 -25.91 -5.42
N GLY A 116 -13.31 -26.68 -4.34
CA GLY A 116 -14.26 -26.34 -3.30
C GLY A 116 -13.90 -25.02 -2.62
N THR A 117 -14.91 -24.24 -2.21
CA THR A 117 -14.72 -22.94 -1.57
C THR A 117 -13.73 -22.96 -0.41
N GLY A 118 -13.76 -24.01 0.43
CA GLY A 118 -12.83 -24.17 1.55
C GLY A 118 -11.38 -24.38 1.10
N ASP A 119 -11.17 -25.25 0.11
CA ASP A 119 -9.84 -25.56 -0.41
C ASP A 119 -9.21 -24.36 -1.10
N ALA A 120 -10.01 -23.60 -1.87
CA ALA A 120 -9.56 -22.36 -2.50
C ALA A 120 -9.09 -21.32 -1.48
N VAL A 121 -9.82 -21.17 -0.36
CA VAL A 121 -9.44 -20.26 0.73
C VAL A 121 -8.16 -20.73 1.42
N GLU A 122 -8.07 -21.99 1.81
CA GLU A 122 -6.88 -22.52 2.49
C GLU A 122 -5.65 -22.46 1.59
N GLN A 123 -5.80 -22.72 0.29
CA GLN A 123 -4.73 -22.58 -0.69
C GLN A 123 -4.23 -21.13 -0.80
N ALA A 124 -5.14 -20.16 -0.89
CA ALA A 124 -4.79 -18.74 -0.96
C ALA A 124 -4.14 -18.23 0.35
N VAL A 125 -4.65 -18.64 1.52
CA VAL A 125 -4.04 -18.30 2.81
C VAL A 125 -2.63 -18.89 2.93
N THR A 126 -2.47 -20.17 2.58
CA THR A 126 -1.16 -20.85 2.59
C THR A 126 -0.18 -20.15 1.65
N LEU A 127 -0.63 -19.67 0.50
CA LEU A 127 0.19 -18.91 -0.44
C LEU A 127 0.70 -17.60 0.18
N VAL A 128 -0.16 -16.87 0.91
CA VAL A 128 0.23 -15.65 1.62
C VAL A 128 1.26 -15.94 2.72
N GLU A 129 1.02 -16.97 3.54
CA GLU A 129 1.95 -17.36 4.60
C GLU A 129 3.31 -17.78 4.05
N ARG A 130 3.30 -18.52 2.94
CA ARG A 130 4.52 -18.93 2.22
C ARG A 130 5.28 -17.72 1.69
N ALA A 131 4.63 -16.83 0.96
CA ALA A 131 5.27 -15.63 0.39
C ALA A 131 5.82 -14.72 1.50
N ALA A 132 5.11 -14.56 2.62
CA ALA A 132 5.59 -13.81 3.78
C ALA A 132 6.85 -14.44 4.39
N LYS A 133 6.89 -15.77 4.52
CA LYS A 133 8.05 -16.50 5.01
C LYS A 133 9.25 -16.38 4.06
N GLU A 134 9.04 -16.52 2.76
CA GLU A 134 10.09 -16.35 1.73
C GLU A 134 10.66 -14.93 1.73
N ALA A 135 9.81 -13.92 1.95
CA ALA A 135 10.22 -12.52 2.11
C ALA A 135 10.98 -12.23 3.42
N GLY A 136 11.10 -13.19 4.35
CA GLY A 136 11.69 -12.96 5.67
C GLY A 136 10.81 -12.11 6.59
N ALA A 137 9.52 -11.98 6.30
CA ALA A 137 8.59 -11.20 7.11
C ALA A 137 8.16 -12.00 8.35
N GLU A 138 8.61 -11.58 9.54
CA GLU A 138 8.11 -12.16 10.80
C GLU A 138 6.59 -11.96 10.98
N ARG A 139 6.08 -10.86 10.43
CA ARG A 139 4.66 -10.52 10.38
C ARG A 139 4.36 -9.55 9.25
N LEU A 140 3.16 -9.65 8.70
CA LEU A 140 2.60 -8.66 7.78
C LEU A 140 1.94 -7.53 8.59
N HIS A 141 2.20 -6.29 8.19
CA HIS A 141 1.52 -5.12 8.73
C HIS A 141 0.18 -4.89 8.04
N THR A 142 0.13 -5.11 6.73
CA THR A 142 -1.06 -4.89 5.91
C THR A 142 -1.15 -5.97 4.84
N VAL A 143 -2.36 -6.44 4.59
CA VAL A 143 -2.72 -7.32 3.49
C VAL A 143 -3.75 -6.59 2.64
N ALA A 144 -3.37 -6.19 1.44
CA ALA A 144 -4.25 -5.56 0.47
C ALA A 144 -4.74 -6.60 -0.52
N ILE A 145 -6.04 -6.65 -0.78
CA ILE A 145 -6.67 -7.60 -1.68
C ILE A 145 -7.33 -6.82 -2.82
N GLY A 146 -6.82 -7.00 -4.03
CA GLY A 146 -7.49 -6.60 -5.25
C GLY A 146 -8.36 -7.75 -5.73
N ALA A 147 -9.66 -7.54 -5.84
CA ALA A 147 -10.60 -8.58 -6.26
C ALA A 147 -11.74 -8.01 -7.12
N PRO A 148 -12.30 -8.79 -8.06
CA PRO A 148 -13.54 -8.44 -8.72
C PRO A 148 -14.67 -8.24 -7.72
N GLY A 149 -15.60 -7.36 -8.09
CA GLY A 149 -16.84 -7.14 -7.36
C GLY A 149 -16.96 -5.76 -6.73
N LEU A 150 -18.02 -5.61 -5.94
CA LEU A 150 -18.41 -4.34 -5.33
C LEU A 150 -17.91 -4.28 -3.89
N ILE A 151 -17.07 -3.29 -3.59
CA ILE A 151 -16.59 -3.03 -2.24
C ILE A 151 -17.47 -1.96 -1.61
N ASP A 152 -18.09 -2.28 -0.46
CA ASP A 152 -18.86 -1.30 0.29
C ASP A 152 -17.92 -0.15 0.74
N PRO A 153 -18.17 1.11 0.34
CA PRO A 153 -17.26 2.21 0.64
C PRO A 153 -17.27 2.62 2.11
N VAL A 154 -18.24 2.16 2.90
CA VAL A 154 -18.38 2.44 4.33
C VAL A 154 -17.77 1.32 5.16
N THR A 155 -18.14 0.07 4.87
CA THR A 155 -17.68 -1.09 5.67
C THR A 155 -16.37 -1.69 5.17
N GLY A 156 -16.00 -1.45 3.91
CA GLY A 156 -14.86 -2.10 3.25
C GLY A 156 -15.11 -3.57 2.90
N GLU A 157 -16.35 -4.04 3.01
CA GLU A 157 -16.71 -5.43 2.75
C GLU A 157 -16.91 -5.68 1.26
N LEU A 158 -16.38 -6.80 0.77
CA LEU A 158 -16.69 -7.33 -0.55
C LEU A 158 -18.11 -7.88 -0.55
N ARG A 159 -19.00 -7.23 -1.29
CA ARG A 159 -20.42 -7.59 -1.38
C ARG A 159 -20.61 -8.86 -2.20
N ASP A 160 -21.73 -9.52 -1.93
CA ASP A 160 -22.20 -10.58 -2.83
C ASP A 160 -22.46 -9.99 -4.22
N SER A 161 -21.97 -10.66 -5.25
CA SER A 161 -22.27 -10.28 -6.63
C SER A 161 -22.42 -11.52 -7.48
N THR A 162 -23.42 -11.50 -8.35
CA THR A 162 -23.74 -12.61 -9.24
C THR A 162 -22.57 -12.91 -10.16
N GLY A 163 -22.11 -14.17 -10.16
CA GLY A 163 -21.05 -14.63 -11.06
C GLY A 163 -19.64 -14.63 -10.47
N LEU A 164 -19.46 -14.15 -9.23
CA LEU A 164 -18.18 -14.29 -8.53
C LEU A 164 -18.14 -15.50 -7.58
N PRO A 165 -17.00 -16.21 -7.48
CA PRO A 165 -16.87 -17.33 -6.56
C PRO A 165 -17.02 -16.91 -5.08
N GLU A 166 -17.71 -17.73 -4.29
CA GLU A 166 -17.89 -17.49 -2.85
C GLU A 166 -16.56 -17.39 -2.08
N TRP A 167 -15.51 -18.06 -2.57
CA TRP A 167 -14.21 -18.11 -1.91
C TRP A 167 -13.53 -16.74 -1.81
N HIS A 168 -13.86 -15.77 -2.69
CA HIS A 168 -13.31 -14.40 -2.61
C HIS A 168 -13.68 -13.74 -1.28
N ARG A 169 -14.96 -13.77 -0.91
CA ARG A 169 -15.43 -13.18 0.37
C ARG A 169 -14.92 -13.96 1.57
N ARG A 170 -14.91 -15.29 1.48
CA ARG A 170 -14.43 -16.15 2.57
C ARG A 170 -12.92 -16.02 2.78
N LEU A 171 -12.15 -15.71 1.74
CA LEU A 171 -10.72 -15.41 1.85
C LEU A 171 -10.46 -14.18 2.71
N VAL A 172 -11.22 -13.09 2.51
CA VAL A 172 -11.08 -11.86 3.32
C VAL A 172 -11.27 -12.17 4.80
N ALA A 173 -12.35 -12.88 5.14
CA ALA A 173 -12.63 -13.29 6.52
C ALA A 173 -11.55 -14.21 7.08
N ALA A 174 -11.07 -15.18 6.29
CA ALA A 174 -10.01 -16.09 6.70
C ALA A 174 -8.70 -15.35 6.97
N LEU A 175 -8.30 -14.39 6.12
CA LEU A 175 -7.10 -13.59 6.33
C LEU A 175 -7.22 -12.70 7.57
N GLN A 176 -8.38 -12.09 7.83
CA GLN A 176 -8.63 -11.33 9.06
C GLN A 176 -8.49 -12.20 10.32
N GLN A 177 -8.98 -13.44 10.27
CA GLN A 177 -8.90 -14.39 11.38
C GLN A 177 -7.47 -14.93 11.60
N ARG A 178 -6.79 -15.30 10.51
CA ARG A 178 -5.45 -15.92 10.56
C ARG A 178 -4.34 -14.89 10.81
N LEU A 179 -4.53 -13.65 10.37
CA LEU A 179 -3.57 -12.55 10.50
C LEU A 179 -4.15 -11.39 11.33
N PRO A 180 -4.53 -11.61 12.61
CA PRO A 180 -5.28 -10.63 13.41
C PRO A 180 -4.51 -9.35 13.74
N ARG A 181 -3.20 -9.31 13.48
CA ARG A 181 -2.34 -8.12 13.66
C ARG A 181 -2.14 -7.32 12.38
N ALA A 182 -2.52 -7.87 11.23
CA ALA A 182 -2.42 -7.20 9.95
C ALA A 182 -3.73 -6.46 9.66
N ALA A 183 -3.62 -5.26 9.12
CA ALA A 183 -4.77 -4.59 8.53
C ALA A 183 -5.11 -5.27 7.19
N VAL A 184 -6.29 -5.89 7.09
CA VAL A 184 -6.78 -6.46 5.83
C VAL A 184 -7.65 -5.41 5.14
N ILE A 185 -7.26 -5.00 3.95
CA ILE A 185 -7.99 -4.04 3.12
C ILE A 185 -8.36 -4.70 1.80
N VAL A 186 -9.54 -4.38 1.28
CA VAL A 186 -10.04 -4.88 0.00
C VAL A 186 -10.35 -3.71 -0.90
N GLU A 187 -10.01 -3.83 -2.17
CA GLU A 187 -10.34 -2.85 -3.20
C GLU A 187 -10.68 -3.58 -4.50
N ASN A 188 -11.48 -2.93 -5.34
CA ASN A 188 -11.75 -3.42 -6.68
C ASN A 188 -10.46 -3.39 -7.53
N GLU A 189 -10.23 -4.42 -8.34
CA GLU A 189 -9.05 -4.53 -9.20
C GLU A 189 -8.94 -3.39 -10.21
N THR A 190 -10.07 -2.90 -10.74
CA THR A 190 -10.12 -1.81 -11.73
C THR A 190 -9.71 -0.50 -11.08
N ASN A 191 -10.13 -0.29 -9.83
CA ASN A 191 -9.71 0.84 -9.00
C ASN A 191 -8.21 0.80 -8.72
N LEU A 192 -7.67 -0.37 -8.34
CA LEU A 192 -6.23 -0.54 -8.10
C LEU A 192 -5.42 -0.34 -9.37
N ALA A 193 -5.90 -0.82 -10.52
CA ALA A 193 -5.28 -0.59 -11.81
C ALA A 193 -5.20 0.91 -12.12
N ALA A 194 -6.26 1.68 -11.88
CA ALA A 194 -6.23 3.13 -12.09
C ALA A 194 -5.21 3.82 -11.18
N LEU A 195 -5.10 3.40 -9.91
CA LEU A 195 -4.09 3.92 -8.99
C LEU A 195 -2.66 3.58 -9.45
N ALA A 196 -2.45 2.36 -9.97
CA ALA A 196 -1.17 1.95 -10.53
C ALA A 196 -0.80 2.79 -11.77
N GLU A 197 -1.74 2.97 -12.69
CA GLU A 197 -1.55 3.80 -13.89
C GLU A 197 -1.25 5.27 -13.54
N GLN A 198 -1.87 5.81 -12.50
CA GLN A 198 -1.60 7.17 -12.04
C GLN A 198 -0.22 7.31 -11.40
N ARG A 199 0.23 6.28 -10.67
CA ARG A 199 1.49 6.31 -9.94
C ARG A 199 2.68 6.12 -10.88
N ASP A 200 2.65 5.03 -11.66
CA ASP A 200 3.81 4.53 -12.39
C ASP A 200 3.54 4.28 -13.89
N GLY A 201 2.27 4.34 -14.32
CA GLY A 201 1.87 4.02 -15.68
C GLY A 201 1.51 5.21 -16.58
N ALA A 202 0.59 4.97 -17.52
CA ALA A 202 0.20 5.88 -18.58
C ALA A 202 -0.51 7.15 -18.08
N ALA A 203 -1.10 7.11 -16.88
CA ALA A 203 -1.76 8.25 -16.25
C ALA A 203 -0.85 9.07 -15.33
N ARG A 204 0.47 8.80 -15.30
CA ARG A 204 1.42 9.59 -14.53
C ARG A 204 1.32 11.08 -14.86
N GLY A 205 1.24 11.90 -13.80
CA GLY A 205 1.09 13.35 -13.91
C GLY A 205 -0.32 13.82 -14.27
N ARG A 206 -1.29 12.92 -14.36
CA ARG A 206 -2.72 13.24 -14.57
C ARG A 206 -3.48 13.06 -13.27
N ASP A 207 -4.22 14.09 -12.89
CA ASP A 207 -5.09 14.08 -11.71
C ASP A 207 -6.54 13.72 -12.05
N THR A 208 -6.92 13.82 -13.33
CA THR A 208 -8.28 13.55 -13.80
C THR A 208 -8.25 12.64 -15.02
N PHE A 209 -8.79 11.42 -14.90
CA PHE A 209 -8.88 10.45 -15.99
C PHE A 209 -9.89 9.34 -15.66
N VAL A 210 -10.23 8.56 -16.68
CA VAL A 210 -10.99 7.31 -16.54
C VAL A 210 -10.12 6.18 -17.07
N LEU A 211 -10.00 5.10 -16.30
CA LEU A 211 -9.47 3.83 -16.77
C LEU A 211 -10.64 2.97 -17.22
N LEU A 212 -10.55 2.41 -18.43
CA LEU A 212 -11.50 1.42 -18.93
C LEU A 212 -10.83 0.04 -18.87
N TRP A 213 -11.45 -0.88 -18.14
CA TRP A 213 -11.01 -2.27 -18.04
C TRP A 213 -11.80 -3.12 -19.04
N LEU A 214 -11.07 -3.73 -19.98
CA LEU A 214 -11.63 -4.56 -21.04
C LEU A 214 -11.01 -5.97 -20.93
N GLY A 215 -11.57 -6.80 -20.05
CA GLY A 215 -11.11 -8.17 -19.81
C GLY A 215 -12.27 -9.17 -19.84
N HIS A 216 -12.24 -10.16 -18.94
CA HIS A 216 -13.36 -11.10 -18.75
C HIS A 216 -14.67 -10.38 -18.38
N GLY A 217 -14.56 -9.23 -17.71
CA GLY A 217 -15.64 -8.27 -17.54
C GLY A 217 -15.23 -6.90 -18.08
N THR A 218 -16.22 -6.02 -18.20
CA THR A 218 -16.01 -4.60 -18.45
C THR A 218 -16.19 -3.82 -17.16
N GLY A 219 -15.26 -2.94 -16.83
CA GLY A 219 -15.37 -2.04 -15.69
C GLY A 219 -14.71 -0.71 -15.99
N ALA A 220 -14.93 0.29 -15.15
CA ALA A 220 -14.21 1.54 -15.22
C ALA A 220 -13.81 2.03 -13.84
N ALA A 221 -12.74 2.81 -13.78
CA ALA A 221 -12.36 3.53 -12.58
C ALA A 221 -12.22 5.01 -12.91
N VAL A 222 -12.87 5.84 -12.11
CA VAL A 222 -12.89 7.29 -12.31
C VAL A 222 -12.00 7.95 -11.26
N VAL A 223 -11.01 8.70 -11.73
CA VAL A 223 -10.13 9.51 -10.87
C VAL A 223 -10.37 10.98 -11.19
N LEU A 224 -10.72 11.78 -10.18
CA LEU A 224 -10.94 13.23 -10.31
C LEU A 224 -10.15 13.94 -9.21
N ASP A 225 -9.42 14.99 -9.56
CA ASP A 225 -8.59 15.79 -8.63
C ASP A 225 -7.56 14.95 -7.86
N GLY A 226 -7.01 13.93 -8.51
CA GLY A 226 -6.05 13.00 -7.92
C GLY A 226 -6.67 11.98 -6.97
N ALA A 227 -8.00 11.95 -6.87
CA ALA A 227 -8.72 11.07 -5.97
C ALA A 227 -9.60 10.08 -6.72
N LEU A 228 -9.41 8.79 -6.43
CA LEU A 228 -10.26 7.71 -6.88
C LEU A 228 -11.70 7.91 -6.37
N ARG A 229 -12.67 7.79 -7.27
CA ARG A 229 -14.10 7.91 -6.97
C ARG A 229 -14.73 6.52 -6.92
N ARG A 230 -15.13 6.09 -5.72
CA ARG A 230 -15.79 4.80 -5.47
C ARG A 230 -17.32 4.87 -5.63
N GLY A 231 -17.88 6.08 -5.57
CA GLY A 231 -19.33 6.33 -5.64
C GLY A 231 -20.08 5.90 -4.39
N ALA A 232 -21.38 6.15 -4.36
CA ALA A 232 -22.22 5.90 -3.18
C ALA A 232 -22.43 4.41 -2.89
N SER A 233 -22.39 3.56 -3.93
CA SER A 233 -22.60 2.12 -3.84
C SER A 233 -21.30 1.31 -3.85
N GLY A 234 -20.14 1.95 -4.06
CA GLY A 234 -18.86 1.27 -4.25
C GLY A 234 -18.59 0.75 -5.67
N GLY A 235 -19.52 0.95 -6.61
CA GLY A 235 -19.41 0.53 -8.01
C GLY A 235 -19.49 1.71 -8.97
N THR A 236 -18.52 2.63 -8.94
CA THR A 236 -18.42 3.67 -9.96
C THR A 236 -17.71 3.11 -11.18
N GLY A 237 -18.48 2.75 -12.21
CA GLY A 237 -17.94 2.30 -13.49
C GLY A 237 -18.04 0.79 -13.66
#